data_AF-A0A2V8HLP6-F1
#
_entry.id   AF-A0A2V8HLP6-F1
#
_cell.length_a   1.000
_cell.length_b   1.000
_cell.length_c   1.000
_cell.angle_alpha   90.00
_cell.angle_beta   90.00
_cell.angle_gamma   90.00
#
_symmetry.space_group_name_H-M   'P 1'
#
loop_
_entity.id
_entity.type
_entity.pdbx_description
1 polymer ?
#
loop_
_entity_poly.entity_id
_entity_poly.type
_entity_poly.pdbx_seq_one_letter_code
_entity_poly.pdbx_strand_id
1 'polypeptide(L)'
;MPRKSVAQSRCALCGAKEISEPRGEEKYCRDCWDKKIAVEEIVAREFALKRYIRAHSAEKYLVYHSTQKRPCGQLIVVDDGYDLFLTMVLYPSFGWDDAAYHLEGDPEGRTFAEILVDVVAAEVIEPWGGGKWHLEIFHATSVEPEDWNGEM
;
A
#
# COMPACT_ATOMS: atom_id res chain seq x y z
N MET A 1 -14.38 24.00 42.34
CA MET A 1 -14.64 22.93 41.34
C MET A 1 -13.30 22.27 41.02
N PRO A 2 -13.14 20.94 41.12
CA PRO A 2 -11.88 20.31 40.76
C PRO A 2 -11.74 20.36 39.24
N ARG A 3 -10.62 20.88 38.74
CA ARG A 3 -10.26 20.78 37.32
C ARG A 3 -10.21 19.30 36.97
N LYS A 4 -11.11 18.83 36.11
CA LYS A 4 -10.93 17.53 35.43
C LYS A 4 -9.59 17.62 34.71
N SER A 5 -8.57 16.94 35.21
CA SER A 5 -7.36 16.68 34.44
C SER A 5 -7.80 15.85 33.25
N VAL A 6 -7.92 16.49 32.09
CA VAL A 6 -7.98 15.76 30.83
C VAL A 6 -6.72 14.90 30.83
N ALA A 7 -6.87 13.57 30.92
CA ALA A 7 -5.75 12.68 30.81
C ALA A 7 -5.13 12.96 29.44
N GLN A 8 -3.97 13.61 29.41
CA GLN A 8 -3.25 13.85 28.17
C GLN A 8 -2.95 12.49 27.57
N SER A 9 -3.60 12.19 26.45
CA SER A 9 -3.37 11.00 25.68
C SER A 9 -1.91 10.96 25.25
N ARG A 10 -1.24 9.85 25.58
CA ARG A 10 0.16 9.64 25.28
C ARG A 10 0.30 8.80 24.01
N CYS A 11 1.40 9.01 23.31
CA CYS A 11 1.78 8.28 22.10
C CYS A 11 1.68 6.77 22.32
N ALA A 12 0.95 6.08 21.44
CA ALA A 12 0.73 4.65 21.50
C ALA A 12 2.04 3.84 21.34
N LEU A 13 3.02 4.38 20.61
CA LEU A 13 4.30 3.71 20.37
C LEU A 13 5.29 3.91 21.52
N CYS A 14 5.60 5.16 21.89
CA CYS A 14 6.64 5.44 22.89
C CYS A 14 6.14 5.66 24.32
N GLY A 15 4.83 5.87 24.51
CA GLY A 15 4.23 6.12 25.82
C GLY A 15 4.70 7.40 26.54
N ALA A 16 5.56 8.21 25.91
CA ALA A 16 6.28 9.30 26.56
C ALA A 16 5.81 10.70 26.15
N LYS A 17 5.51 10.90 24.86
CA LYS A 17 5.13 12.21 24.29
C LYS A 17 3.61 12.29 24.06
N GLU A 18 3.09 13.51 23.94
CA GLU A 18 1.69 13.75 23.60
C GLU A 18 1.37 13.32 22.15
N ILE A 19 0.14 12.89 21.91
CA ILE A 19 -0.36 12.55 20.58
C ILE A 19 -0.55 13.80 19.72
N SER A 20 -0.25 13.68 18.43
CA SER A 20 -0.41 14.76 17.46
C SER A 20 -0.72 14.26 16.05
N GLU A 21 -0.48 12.97 15.77
CA GLU A 21 -0.59 12.40 14.43
C GLU A 21 -1.28 11.03 14.47
N PRO A 22 -1.89 10.60 13.35
CA PRO A 22 -2.28 11.44 12.21
C PRO A 22 -3.43 12.40 12.58
N ARG A 23 -3.56 13.52 11.85
CA ARG A 23 -4.65 14.49 12.09
C ARG A 23 -6.03 13.83 11.94
N GLY A 24 -6.90 14.01 12.93
CA GLY A 24 -8.24 13.43 12.97
C GLY A 24 -8.31 12.04 13.63
N GLU A 25 -7.18 11.34 13.75
CA GLU A 25 -7.05 10.08 14.49
C GLU A 25 -5.75 10.09 15.31
N GLU A 26 -5.56 11.13 16.12
CA GLU A 26 -4.30 11.33 16.81
C GLU A 26 -4.00 10.15 17.77
N LYS A 27 -2.90 9.44 17.52
CA LYS A 27 -2.47 8.23 18.25
C LYS A 27 -0.97 8.24 18.54
N TYR A 28 -0.18 8.89 17.70
CA TYR A 28 1.27 8.94 17.75
C TYR A 28 1.75 10.35 18.02
N CYS A 29 2.91 10.49 18.65
CA CYS A 29 3.64 11.76 18.60
C CYS A 29 4.32 11.91 17.23
N ARG A 30 4.60 13.15 16.82
CA ARG A 30 5.22 13.48 15.53
C ARG A 30 6.44 12.61 15.19
N ASP A 31 7.40 12.48 16.09
CA ASP A 31 8.63 11.70 15.82
C ASP A 31 8.37 10.20 15.60
N CYS A 32 7.40 9.62 16.32
CA CYS A 32 7.07 8.20 16.15
C CYS A 32 6.31 7.98 14.85
N TRP A 33 5.44 8.92 14.50
CA TRP A 33 4.73 8.93 13.23
C TRP A 33 5.68 9.04 12.04
N ASP A 34 6.59 10.02 12.05
CA ASP A 34 7.56 10.20 10.96
C ASP A 34 8.46 8.96 10.79
N LYS A 35 8.83 8.28 11.89
CA LYS A 35 9.54 6.99 11.82
C LYS A 35 8.69 5.88 11.23
N LYS A 36 7.41 5.80 11.58
CA LYS A 36 6.49 4.79 11.06
C LYS A 36 6.35 4.96 9.55
N ILE A 37 6.09 6.18 9.08
CA ILE A 37 6.02 6.51 7.65
C ILE A 37 7.33 6.16 6.94
N ALA A 38 8.49 6.48 7.52
CA ALA A 38 9.77 6.14 6.92
C ALA A 38 9.98 4.62 6.76
N VAL A 39 9.48 3.80 7.69
CA VAL A 39 9.52 2.33 7.56
C VAL A 39 8.57 1.86 6.47
N GLU A 40 7.33 2.36 6.44
CA GLU A 40 6.35 2.02 5.40
C GLU A 40 6.85 2.42 3.99
N GLU A 41 7.52 3.56 3.86
CA GLU A 41 8.16 3.98 2.60
C GLU A 41 9.27 3.00 2.15
N ILE A 42 10.02 2.42 3.10
CA ILE A 42 11.04 1.41 2.78
C ILE A 42 10.36 0.15 2.26
N VAL A 43 9.29 -0.31 2.91
CA VAL A 43 8.49 -1.47 2.45
C VAL A 43 7.92 -1.19 1.06
N ALA A 44 7.34 -0.01 0.83
CA ALA A 44 6.75 0.37 -0.45
C ALA A 44 7.77 0.29 -1.60
N ARG A 45 9.02 0.67 -1.35
CA ARG A 45 10.12 0.57 -2.34
C ARG A 45 10.55 -0.87 -2.67
N GLU A 46 10.12 -1.86 -1.89
CA GLU A 46 10.34 -3.27 -2.24
C GLU A 46 9.38 -3.74 -3.34
N PHE A 47 8.30 -3.00 -3.60
CA PHE A 47 7.43 -3.23 -4.74
C PHE A 47 7.91 -2.50 -6.00
N ALA A 48 7.62 -3.10 -7.14
CA ALA A 48 7.79 -2.45 -8.44
C ALA A 48 6.61 -2.79 -9.36
N LEU A 49 5.97 -1.77 -9.90
CA LEU A 49 4.90 -1.91 -10.89
C LEU A 49 5.48 -1.78 -12.30
N LYS A 50 5.60 -2.90 -13.02
CA LYS A 50 6.11 -2.91 -14.40
C LYS A 50 4.97 -2.91 -15.40
N ARG A 51 4.86 -1.83 -16.17
CA ARG A 51 3.86 -1.72 -17.24
C ARG A 51 4.16 -2.74 -18.34
N TYR A 52 3.18 -3.59 -18.63
CA TYR A 52 3.22 -4.64 -19.64
C TYR A 52 2.45 -4.27 -20.91
N ILE A 53 1.27 -3.64 -20.76
CA ILE A 53 0.46 -3.15 -21.89
C ILE A 53 0.15 -1.68 -21.67
N ARG A 54 0.19 -0.90 -22.74
CA ARG A 54 -0.29 0.48 -22.79
C ARG A 54 -1.18 0.69 -24.01
N ALA A 55 -2.43 1.04 -23.76
CA ALA A 55 -3.38 1.56 -24.72
C ALA A 55 -3.72 3.01 -24.36
N HIS A 56 -4.51 3.68 -25.19
CA HIS A 56 -4.96 5.05 -24.92
C HIS A 56 -5.74 5.17 -23.61
N SER A 57 -6.62 4.20 -23.34
CA SER A 57 -7.55 4.21 -22.20
C SER A 57 -7.40 3.00 -21.29
N ALA A 58 -6.28 2.28 -21.39
CA ALA A 58 -6.04 1.11 -20.54
C ALA A 58 -4.55 0.82 -20.38
N GLU A 59 -4.17 0.35 -19.19
CA GLU A 59 -2.83 -0.15 -18.91
C GLU A 59 -2.91 -1.47 -18.17
N LYS A 60 -1.90 -2.33 -18.38
CA LYS A 60 -1.69 -3.53 -17.57
C LYS A 60 -0.31 -3.44 -16.95
N TYR A 61 -0.22 -3.71 -15.66
CA TYR A 61 1.02 -3.82 -14.91
C TYR A 61 1.16 -5.21 -14.31
N LEU A 62 2.41 -5.63 -14.16
CA LEU A 62 2.80 -6.75 -13.33
C LEU A 62 3.39 -6.21 -12.03
N VAL A 63 2.96 -6.76 -10.91
CA VAL A 63 3.44 -6.42 -9.57
C VAL A 63 4.61 -7.33 -9.23
N TYR A 64 5.74 -6.74 -8.87
CA TYR A 64 6.91 -7.46 -8.38
C TYR A 64 7.19 -7.06 -6.95
N HIS A 65 7.71 -8.00 -6.17
CA HIS A 65 8.30 -7.75 -4.87
C HIS A 65 9.78 -8.17 -4.88
N SER A 66 10.63 -7.41 -4.19
CA SER A 66 12.09 -7.59 -4.19
C SER A 66 12.57 -9.01 -3.81
N THR A 67 11.76 -9.73 -3.03
CA THR A 67 12.05 -11.10 -2.56
C THR A 67 11.74 -12.19 -3.59
N GLN A 68 11.11 -11.86 -4.72
CA GLN A 68 10.68 -12.82 -5.73
C GLN A 68 11.11 -12.43 -7.14
N LYS A 69 11.47 -13.42 -7.96
CA LYS A 69 11.87 -13.19 -9.37
C LYS A 69 10.68 -13.11 -10.33
N ARG A 70 9.58 -13.77 -9.98
CA ARG A 70 8.34 -13.80 -10.77
C ARG A 70 7.39 -12.73 -10.25
N PRO A 71 6.47 -12.22 -11.08
CA PRO A 71 5.43 -11.32 -10.59
C PRO A 71 4.59 -12.02 -9.51
N CYS A 72 4.22 -11.27 -8.48
CA CYS A 72 3.36 -11.73 -7.40
C CYS A 72 1.91 -11.23 -7.54
N GLY A 73 1.63 -10.42 -8.55
CA GLY A 73 0.29 -9.96 -8.87
C GLY A 73 0.25 -9.19 -10.18
N GLN A 74 -0.91 -8.65 -10.51
CA GLN A 74 -1.11 -7.78 -11.67
C GLN A 74 -2.13 -6.69 -11.35
N LEU A 75 -2.05 -5.60 -12.10
CA LEU A 75 -2.99 -4.48 -12.02
C LEU A 75 -3.45 -4.14 -13.43
N ILE A 76 -4.76 -4.08 -13.63
CA ILE A 76 -5.37 -3.58 -14.86
C ILE A 76 -5.98 -2.23 -14.54
N VAL A 77 -5.70 -1.23 -15.37
CA VAL A 77 -6.25 0.11 -15.29
C VAL A 77 -7.08 0.34 -16.53
N VAL A 78 -8.30 0.85 -16.36
CA VAL A 78 -9.20 1.25 -17.43
C VAL A 78 -9.67 2.67 -17.13
N ASP A 79 -9.50 3.56 -18.09
CA ASP A 79 -10.03 4.92 -18.08
C ASP A 79 -11.29 4.97 -18.95
N ASP A 80 -12.42 5.34 -18.37
CA ASP A 80 -13.69 5.49 -19.08
C ASP A 80 -13.91 6.91 -19.65
N GLY A 81 -12.95 7.82 -19.42
CA GLY A 81 -13.00 9.23 -19.76
C GLY A 81 -13.47 10.14 -18.62
N TYR A 82 -13.86 9.58 -17.47
CA TYR A 82 -14.27 10.30 -16.27
C TYR A 82 -13.57 9.77 -15.01
N ASP A 83 -13.63 8.46 -14.79
CA ASP A 83 -13.15 7.77 -13.60
C ASP A 83 -12.14 6.67 -13.99
N LEU A 84 -11.19 6.38 -13.08
CA LEU A 84 -10.27 5.26 -13.25
C LEU A 84 -10.79 4.00 -12.58
N PHE A 85 -10.86 2.90 -13.31
CA PHE A 85 -11.20 1.59 -12.79
C PHE A 85 -9.95 0.72 -12.74
N LEU A 86 -9.62 0.26 -11.55
CA LEU A 86 -8.45 -0.55 -11.28
C LEU A 86 -8.88 -1.92 -10.76
N THR A 87 -8.33 -2.97 -11.37
CA THR A 87 -8.50 -4.35 -10.91
C THR A 87 -7.12 -4.89 -10.55
N MET A 88 -6.88 -5.11 -9.25
CA MET A 88 -5.67 -5.73 -8.74
C MET A 88 -5.92 -7.20 -8.43
N VAL A 89 -5.08 -8.07 -8.98
CA VAL A 89 -5.13 -9.51 -8.72
C VAL A 89 -3.84 -9.91 -8.01
N LEU A 90 -4.00 -10.40 -6.79
CA LEU A 90 -2.92 -10.82 -5.90
C LEU A 90 -2.72 -12.33 -6.05
N TYR A 91 -1.52 -12.76 -6.45
CA TYR A 91 -1.23 -14.18 -6.65
C TYR A 91 -0.88 -14.86 -5.33
N PRO A 92 -1.26 -16.15 -5.15
CA PRO A 92 -1.04 -16.87 -3.90
C PRO A 92 0.45 -17.20 -3.64
N SER A 93 1.34 -16.87 -4.58
CA SER A 93 2.78 -17.08 -4.44
C SER A 93 3.45 -16.13 -3.44
N PHE A 94 2.76 -15.09 -2.97
CA PHE A 94 3.28 -14.09 -2.05
C PHE A 94 2.35 -13.93 -0.83
N GLY A 95 2.94 -13.68 0.34
CA GLY A 95 2.24 -13.54 1.62
C GLY A 95 1.58 -12.17 1.75
N TRP A 96 0.52 -11.93 0.99
CA TRP A 96 -0.16 -10.62 0.93
C TRP A 96 -0.75 -10.17 2.27
N ASP A 97 -1.23 -11.12 3.05
CA ASP A 97 -1.86 -10.91 4.36
C ASP A 97 -0.83 -10.95 5.51
N ASP A 98 0.45 -11.19 5.20
CA ASP A 98 1.51 -11.12 6.20
C ASP A 98 1.75 -9.66 6.59
N ALA A 99 2.13 -9.44 7.85
CA ALA A 99 2.52 -8.12 8.33
C ALA A 99 3.74 -7.62 7.55
N ALA A 100 3.62 -6.43 6.99
CA ALA A 100 4.75 -5.69 6.46
C ALA A 100 5.72 -5.30 7.60
N TYR A 101 6.96 -4.96 7.25
CA TYR A 101 7.91 -4.46 8.25
C TYR A 101 7.32 -3.25 8.97
N HIS A 102 7.31 -3.30 10.29
CA HIS A 102 6.75 -2.25 11.16
C HIS A 102 7.69 -1.97 12.33
N LEU A 103 7.45 -0.88 13.04
CA LEU A 103 8.20 -0.56 14.25
C LEU A 103 7.85 -1.56 15.37
N GLU A 104 8.85 -1.98 16.15
CA GLU A 104 8.63 -2.85 17.29
C GLU A 104 7.72 -2.15 18.33
N GLY A 105 6.69 -2.86 18.80
CA GLY A 105 5.70 -2.32 19.73
C GLY A 105 4.64 -1.41 19.08
N ASP A 106 4.65 -1.25 17.76
CA ASP A 106 3.59 -0.55 17.04
C ASP A 106 2.27 -1.34 17.11
N PRO A 107 1.18 -0.77 17.63
CA PRO A 107 -0.10 -1.45 17.70
C PRO A 107 -0.81 -1.57 16.34
N GLU A 108 -0.40 -0.81 15.31
CA GLU A 108 -1.05 -0.81 14.00
C GLU A 108 -0.05 -1.18 12.89
N GLY A 109 0.25 -2.47 12.77
CA GLY A 109 0.94 -2.99 11.59
C GLY A 109 0.01 -3.03 10.38
N ARG A 110 0.54 -2.76 9.19
CA ARG A 110 -0.14 -2.95 7.91
C ARG A 110 0.34 -4.22 7.24
N THR A 111 -0.52 -4.83 6.44
CA THR A 111 -0.18 -5.94 5.55
C THR A 111 0.53 -5.46 4.30
N PHE A 112 1.21 -6.37 3.59
CA PHE A 112 1.79 -6.05 2.28
C PHE A 112 0.73 -5.60 1.26
N ALA A 113 -0.48 -6.19 1.30
CA ALA A 113 -1.58 -5.79 0.43
C ALA A 113 -1.99 -4.33 0.67
N GLU A 114 -2.07 -3.89 1.93
CA GLU A 114 -2.40 -2.51 2.27
C GLU A 114 -1.31 -1.52 1.82
N ILE A 115 -0.03 -1.88 1.96
CA ILE A 115 1.08 -1.03 1.48
C ILE A 115 1.06 -0.93 -0.05
N LEU A 116 0.74 -2.02 -0.76
CA LEU A 116 0.65 -2.00 -2.22
C LEU A 116 -0.42 -1.03 -2.74
N VAL A 117 -1.52 -0.82 -2.00
CA VAL A 117 -2.54 0.19 -2.37
C VAL A 117 -1.92 1.59 -2.46
N ASP A 118 -1.04 1.95 -1.53
CA ASP A 118 -0.35 3.24 -1.55
C ASP A 118 0.62 3.35 -2.73
N VAL A 119 1.32 2.25 -3.05
CA VAL A 119 2.20 2.18 -4.24
C VAL A 119 1.37 2.38 -5.51
N VAL A 120 0.20 1.76 -5.63
CA VAL A 120 -0.71 1.95 -6.78
C VAL A 120 -1.23 3.40 -6.84
N ALA A 121 -1.55 3.99 -5.69
CA ALA A 121 -1.97 5.38 -5.63
C ALA A 121 -0.89 6.32 -6.19
N ALA A 122 0.35 6.20 -5.69
CA ALA A 122 1.46 7.06 -6.06
C ALA A 122 2.00 6.78 -7.48
N GLU A 123 2.16 5.52 -7.88
CA GLU A 123 2.84 5.17 -9.14
C GLU A 123 1.90 5.03 -10.34
N VAL A 124 0.59 4.91 -10.11
CA VAL A 124 -0.39 4.70 -11.18
C VAL A 124 -1.47 5.76 -11.15
N ILE A 125 -2.22 5.89 -10.06
CA ILE A 125 -3.39 6.79 -10.02
C ILE A 125 -2.97 8.27 -10.16
N GLU A 126 -1.94 8.72 -9.45
CA GLU A 126 -1.43 10.08 -9.55
C GLU A 126 -0.95 10.44 -10.97
N PRO A 127 -0.13 9.62 -11.67
CA PRO A 127 0.24 9.86 -13.06
C PRO A 127 -0.92 9.90 -14.05
N TRP A 128 -2.03 9.22 -13.75
CA TRP A 128 -3.28 9.30 -14.52
C TRP A 128 -4.11 10.56 -14.22
N GLY A 129 -3.65 11.41 -13.29
CA GLY A 129 -4.25 12.70 -12.95
C GLY A 129 -4.91 12.75 -11.58
N GLY A 130 -4.91 11.65 -10.81
CA GLY A 130 -5.39 11.64 -9.44
C GLY A 130 -6.89 11.95 -9.27
N GLY A 131 -7.68 11.73 -10.32
CA GLY A 131 -9.14 11.92 -10.33
C GLY A 131 -9.88 10.91 -9.45
N LYS A 132 -11.18 10.75 -9.68
CA LYS A 132 -11.94 9.70 -9.00
C LYS A 132 -11.48 8.34 -9.52
N TRP A 133 -11.41 7.37 -8.61
CA TRP A 133 -10.95 6.03 -8.94
C TRP A 133 -11.66 4.98 -8.09
N HIS A 134 -11.68 3.76 -8.62
CA HIS A 134 -12.23 2.57 -7.99
C HIS A 134 -11.19 1.45 -8.07
N LEU A 135 -10.83 0.86 -6.94
CA LEU A 135 -9.90 -0.28 -6.89
C LEU A 135 -10.63 -1.51 -6.36
N GLU A 136 -10.66 -2.55 -7.16
CA GLU A 136 -11.08 -3.88 -6.76
C GLU A 136 -9.87 -4.77 -6.55
N ILE A 137 -9.83 -5.51 -5.44
CA ILE A 137 -8.73 -6.39 -5.08
C ILE A 137 -9.23 -7.84 -5.03
N PHE A 138 -8.59 -8.71 -5.79
CA PHE A 138 -8.93 -10.13 -5.89
C PHE A 138 -7.74 -10.99 -5.47
N HIS A 139 -7.95 -11.94 -4.56
CA HIS A 139 -6.97 -12.98 -4.27
C HIS A 139 -7.21 -14.14 -5.23
N ALA A 140 -6.23 -14.43 -6.08
CA ALA A 140 -6.30 -15.56 -6.99
C ALA A 140 -6.09 -16.88 -6.24
N THR A 141 -6.83 -17.92 -6.64
CA THR A 141 -6.66 -19.28 -6.10
C THR A 141 -5.68 -20.13 -6.90
N SER A 142 -5.41 -19.75 -8.15
CA SER A 142 -4.42 -20.36 -9.02
C SER A 142 -3.16 -19.49 -9.09
N VAL A 143 -1.99 -20.14 -9.06
CA VAL A 143 -0.75 -19.52 -9.56
C VAL A 143 -0.91 -19.24 -11.06
N GLU A 144 -0.31 -18.14 -11.53
CA GLU A 144 -0.40 -17.63 -12.90
C GLU A 144 -0.25 -18.72 -13.99
N PRO A 145 -0.90 -18.61 -15.17
CA PRO A 145 -0.69 -19.54 -16.29
C PRO A 145 0.81 -19.66 -16.66
N GLU A 146 1.25 -20.90 -16.88
CA GLU A 146 2.65 -21.33 -16.96
C GLU A 146 3.48 -20.71 -18.11
N ASP A 147 2.84 -20.09 -19.11
CA ASP A 147 3.50 -19.60 -20.32
C ASP A 147 3.92 -18.12 -20.21
N TRP A 148 4.96 -17.88 -19.41
CA TRP A 148 5.75 -16.65 -19.49
C TRP A 148 6.94 -16.85 -20.43
N ASN A 149 6.88 -16.30 -21.65
CA ASN A 149 7.93 -16.46 -22.67
C ASN A 149 9.21 -15.63 -22.42
N GLY A 150 9.35 -14.95 -21.29
CA GLY A 150 10.66 -14.54 -20.77
C GLY A 150 11.49 -13.53 -21.58
N GLU A 151 11.01 -13.00 -22.71
CA GLU A 151 11.77 -12.03 -23.49
C GLU A 151 11.57 -10.61 -22.93
N MET A 152 12.63 -10.10 -22.28
CA MET A 152 12.88 -8.66 -22.05
C MET A 152 13.50 -8.02 -23.28
#